data_AF-A0A2I0F086-F1
#
_entry.id   AF-A0A2I0F086-F1
#
_cell.length_a   1.000
_cell.length_b   1.000
_cell.length_c   1.000
_cell.angle_alpha   90.00
_cell.angle_beta   90.00
_cell.angle_gamma   90.00
#
_symmetry.space_group_name_H-M   'P 1'
#
loop_
_entity.id
_entity.type
_entity.pdbx_description
1 polymer ?
#
loop_
_entity_poly.entity_id
_entity_poly.type
_entity_poly.pdbx_seq_one_letter_code
_entity_poly.pdbx_strand_id
1 'polypeptide(L)'
;MSYTHLSLGERYQIYALIGAKHSINFIARELNRSPSTISRELRRNKSLRGYQAKHANNKACDRRANNATTIVADIWAWVTDKL
;
A
#
# COMPACT_ATOMS: atom_id res chain seq x y z
N MET A 1 -11.94 6.59 11.06
CA MET A 1 -10.60 6.35 10.48
C MET A 1 -10.72 6.38 8.96
N SER A 2 -10.17 7.37 8.26
CA SER A 2 -10.08 7.27 6.80
C SER A 2 -8.94 6.31 6.46
N TYR A 3 -9.23 5.30 5.65
CA TYR A 3 -8.20 4.38 5.17
C TYR A 3 -7.33 5.10 4.15
N THR A 4 -6.17 5.58 4.60
CA THR A 4 -5.25 6.35 3.76
C THR A 4 -4.07 5.48 3.36
N HIS A 5 -3.93 5.26 2.07
CA HIS A 5 -2.76 4.55 1.52
C HIS A 5 -1.50 5.39 1.67
N LEU A 6 -0.34 4.71 1.75
CA LEU A 6 0.95 5.37 1.63
C LEU A 6 1.13 5.88 0.19
N SER A 7 1.32 7.19 0.10
CA SER A 7 1.70 7.90 -1.12
C SER A 7 3.10 7.51 -1.60
N LEU A 8 3.42 7.87 -2.84
CA LEU A 8 4.76 7.67 -3.37
C LEU A 8 5.82 8.44 -2.57
N GLY A 9 5.52 9.66 -2.13
CA GLY A 9 6.42 10.49 -1.33
C GLY A 9 6.77 9.85 0.01
N GLU A 10 5.75 9.33 0.73
CA GLU A 10 5.98 8.60 1.98
C GLU A 10 6.85 7.36 1.77
N ARG A 11 6.66 6.62 0.66
CA ARG A 11 7.50 5.47 0.32
C ARG A 11 8.97 5.87 0.08
N TYR A 12 9.22 7.02 -0.54
CA TYR A 12 10.57 7.55 -0.68
C TYR A 12 11.20 7.94 0.65
N GLN A 13 10.44 8.56 1.56
CA GLN A 13 10.92 8.85 2.92
C GLN A 13 11.23 7.57 3.70
N ILE A 14 10.37 6.55 3.61
CA ILE A 14 10.65 5.22 4.20
C ILE A 14 11.98 4.67 3.66
N TYR A 15 12.20 4.73 2.35
CA TYR A 15 13.43 4.24 1.72
C TYR A 15 14.67 4.99 2.25
N ALA A 16 14.63 6.33 2.28
CA ALA A 16 15.73 7.15 2.78
C ALA A 16 16.06 6.84 4.25
N LEU A 17 15.03 6.76 5.10
CA LEU A 17 15.20 6.51 6.54
C LEU A 17 15.69 5.08 6.85
N ILE A 18 15.31 4.10 6.04
CA ILE A 18 15.88 2.74 6.12
C ILE A 18 17.34 2.74 5.70
N GLY A 19 17.71 3.47 4.64
CA GLY A 19 19.10 3.66 4.24
C GLY A 19 19.95 4.28 5.36
N ALA A 20 19.37 5.20 6.12
CA ALA A 20 19.95 5.80 7.32
C ALA A 20 19.88 4.91 8.59
N LYS A 21 19.41 3.65 8.47
CA LYS A 21 19.31 2.67 9.56
C LYS A 21 18.39 3.07 10.73
N HIS A 22 17.38 3.91 10.49
CA HIS A 22 16.38 4.23 11.50
C HIS A 22 15.43 3.05 11.78
N SER A 23 14.90 3.01 13.00
CA SER A 23 13.93 1.99 13.40
C SER A 23 12.55 2.23 12.80
N ILE A 24 11.74 1.16 12.69
CA ILE A 24 10.34 1.25 12.22
C ILE A 24 9.52 2.26 13.06
N ASN A 25 9.75 2.28 14.38
CA ASN A 25 9.04 3.20 15.28
C ASN A 25 9.41 4.66 15.01
N PHE A 26 10.67 4.94 14.69
CA PHE A 26 11.12 6.28 14.31
C PHE A 26 10.45 6.71 13.00
N ILE A 27 10.52 5.87 11.96
CA ILE A 27 9.91 6.14 10.65
C ILE A 27 8.41 6.38 10.76
N ALA A 28 7.73 5.59 11.58
CA ALA A 28 6.30 5.73 11.82
C ALA A 28 5.94 7.08 12.45
N ARG A 29 6.72 7.52 13.45
CA ARG A 29 6.55 8.85 14.07
C ARG A 29 6.78 9.98 13.07
N GLU A 30 7.85 9.88 12.28
CA GLU A 30 8.21 10.91 11.29
C GLU A 30 7.13 11.09 10.21
N LEU A 31 6.51 9.99 9.78
CA LEU A 31 5.45 10.00 8.78
C LEU A 31 4.05 10.19 9.37
N ASN A 32 3.94 10.34 10.69
CA ASN A 32 2.67 10.33 11.42
C ASN A 32 1.78 9.13 11.05
N ARG A 33 2.41 7.95 10.93
CA ARG A 33 1.75 6.67 10.62
C ARG A 33 1.89 5.69 11.77
N SER A 34 1.05 4.66 11.78
CA SER A 34 1.24 3.57 12.74
C SER A 34 2.48 2.73 12.41
N PRO A 35 3.22 2.22 13.42
CA PRO A 35 4.32 1.28 13.19
C PRO A 35 3.87 0.03 12.42
N SER A 36 2.63 -0.40 12.62
CA SER A 36 2.01 -1.51 11.89
C SER A 36 1.85 -1.22 10.40
N THR A 37 1.62 0.04 10.01
CA THR A 37 1.55 0.46 8.59
C THR A 37 2.91 0.31 7.94
N ILE A 38 3.96 0.84 8.58
CA ILE A 38 5.33 0.75 8.08
C ILE A 38 5.81 -0.71 8.01
N SER A 39 5.58 -1.48 9.06
CA SER A 39 5.93 -2.92 9.08
C SER A 39 5.26 -3.71 7.95
N ARG A 40 3.95 -3.51 7.75
CA ARG A 40 3.18 -4.18 6.69
C ARG A 40 3.66 -3.76 5.30
N GLU A 41 3.96 -2.48 5.11
CA GLU A 41 4.51 -1.93 3.88
C GLU A 41 5.84 -2.61 3.52
N LEU A 42 6.78 -2.64 4.46
CA LEU A 42 8.09 -3.26 4.26
C LEU A 42 7.97 -4.75 3.99
N ARG A 43 7.15 -5.46 4.75
CA ARG A 43 6.94 -6.91 4.55
C ARG A 43 6.35 -7.22 3.18
N ARG A 44 5.35 -6.45 2.71
CA ARG A 44 4.65 -6.72 1.45
C ARG A 44 5.46 -6.33 0.21
N ASN A 45 6.31 -5.31 0.32
CA ASN A 45 7.02 -4.73 -0.82
C ASN A 45 8.54 -4.94 -0.78
N LYS A 46 9.04 -5.82 0.09
CA LYS A 46 10.44 -6.26 0.10
C LYS A 46 10.76 -7.01 -1.20
N SER A 47 11.93 -6.71 -1.77
CA SER A 47 12.54 -7.48 -2.85
C SER A 47 13.80 -8.20 -2.35
N LEU A 48 14.38 -9.08 -3.16
CA LEU A 48 15.68 -9.70 -2.87
C LEU A 48 16.79 -8.67 -2.62
N ARG A 49 16.69 -7.49 -3.24
CA ARG A 49 17.62 -6.36 -3.08
C ARG A 49 17.22 -5.38 -1.97
N GLY A 50 16.25 -5.75 -1.13
CA GLY A 50 15.71 -4.89 -0.08
C GLY A 50 14.47 -4.09 -0.50
N TYR A 51 14.18 -3.00 0.22
CA TYR A 51 13.03 -2.14 -0.04
C TYR A 51 13.37 -1.11 -1.12
N GLN A 52 12.47 -0.90 -2.09
CA GLN A 52 12.62 0.03 -3.20
C GLN A 52 11.30 0.78 -3.43
N ALA A 53 11.28 2.09 -3.20
CA ALA A 53 10.06 2.90 -3.16
C ALA A 53 9.23 2.85 -4.45
N LYS A 54 9.88 3.02 -5.62
CA LYS A 54 9.21 2.97 -6.93
C LYS A 54 8.54 1.62 -7.19
N HIS A 55 9.25 0.54 -6.90
CA HIS A 55 8.72 -0.82 -7.07
C HIS A 55 7.59 -1.13 -6.08
N ALA A 56 7.71 -0.67 -4.83
CA ALA A 56 6.65 -0.78 -3.83
C ALA A 56 5.37 -0.06 -4.26
N ASN A 57 5.51 1.13 -4.86
CA ASN A 57 4.39 1.90 -5.40
C ASN A 57 3.72 1.17 -6.57
N ASN A 58 4.50 0.70 -7.55
CA ASN A 58 3.96 -0.03 -8.71
C ASN A 58 3.18 -1.27 -8.25
N LYS A 59 3.76 -2.09 -7.37
CA LYS A 59 3.05 -3.24 -6.77
C LYS A 59 1.77 -2.83 -6.03
N ALA A 60 1.75 -1.66 -5.40
CA ALA A 60 0.56 -1.14 -4.74
C ALA A 60 -0.54 -0.74 -5.74
N CYS A 61 -0.15 -0.11 -6.86
CA CYS A 61 -1.04 0.21 -7.97
C CYS A 61 -1.59 -1.05 -8.64
N ASP A 62 -0.74 -2.04 -8.94
CA ASP A 62 -1.15 -3.29 -9.61
C ASP A 62 -2.21 -4.04 -8.80
N ARG A 63 -2.01 -4.17 -7.49
CA ARG A 63 -3.00 -4.77 -6.59
C ARG A 63 -4.32 -4.02 -6.58
N ARG A 64 -4.27 -2.69 -6.67
CA ARG A 64 -5.49 -1.87 -6.70
C ARG A 64 -6.25 -2.10 -8.00
N ALA A 65 -5.56 -2.20 -9.13
CA ALA A 65 -6.17 -2.50 -10.42
C ALA A 65 -6.81 -3.90 -10.43
N ASN A 66 -6.12 -4.91 -9.89
CA ASN A 66 -6.63 -6.29 -9.87
C ASN A 66 -7.84 -6.50 -8.95
N ASN A 67 -8.04 -5.65 -7.94
CA ASN A 67 -9.21 -5.71 -7.08
C ASN A 67 -10.47 -5.07 -7.70
N ALA A 68 -10.37 -4.51 -8.90
CA ALA A 68 -11.45 -3.78 -9.57
C ALA A 68 -12.25 -4.63 -10.56
N THR A 69 -12.40 -5.95 -10.32
CA THR A 69 -13.40 -6.73 -11.07
C THR A 69 -14.78 -6.23 -10.69
N THR A 70 -15.31 -5.33 -11.50
CA THR A 70 -16.69 -4.87 -11.41
C THR A 70 -17.56 -6.02 -11.92
N ILE A 71 -18.58 -6.40 -11.15
CA ILE A 71 -19.58 -7.38 -11.61
C ILE A 71 -20.20 -6.83 -12.90
N VAL A 72 -20.34 -7.71 -13.90
CA VAL A 72 -20.92 -7.33 -15.21
C VAL A 72 -22.30 -6.72 -14.98
N ALA A 73 -22.60 -5.62 -15.68
CA ALA A 73 -23.83 -4.86 -15.49
C ALA A 73 -25.08 -5.75 -15.58
N ASP A 74 -25.09 -6.72 -16.49
CA ASP A 74 -26.19 -7.67 -16.68
C ASP A 74 -26.40 -8.59 -15.47
N ILE A 75 -25.31 -9.00 -14.80
CA ILE A 75 -25.37 -9.81 -13.57
C ILE A 75 -25.93 -8.96 -12.43
N TRP A 76 -25.53 -7.70 -12.32
CA TRP A 76 -26.09 -6.77 -11.33
C TRP A 76 -27.58 -6.54 -11.56
N ALA A 77 -28.00 -6.32 -12.81
CA ALA A 77 -29.41 -6.13 -13.17
C ALA A 77 -30.27 -7.34 -12.81
N TRP A 78 -29.77 -8.56 -13.06
CA TRP A 78 -30.45 -9.80 -12.68
C TRP A 78 -30.60 -9.95 -11.16
N VAL A 79 -29.55 -9.64 -10.39
CA VAL A 79 -29.61 -9.68 -8.93
C VAL A 79 -30.64 -8.68 -8.39
N THR A 80 -30.71 -7.48 -8.95
CA THR A 80 -31.66 -6.45 -8.51
C THR A 80 -33.12 -6.73 -8.89
N ASP A 81 -33.36 -7.44 -9.99
CA ASP A 81 -34.73 -7.81 -10.44
C ASP A 81 -35.35 -8.94 -9.60
N LYS A 82 -34.51 -9.77 -8.97
CA LYS A 82 -34.90 -10.95 -8.18
C LYS A 82 -35.05 -10.70 -6.67
N LEU A 83 -34.77 -9.47 -6.21
CA LEU A 83 -34.90 -9.01 -4.82
C LEU A 83 -36.16 -8.18 -4.65
#